data_AF-A0A0F9AT63-F1
#
_entry.id   AF-A0A0F9AT63-F1
#
_cell.length_a   1.000
_cell.length_b   1.000
_cell.length_c   1.000
_cell.angle_alpha   90.00
_cell.angle_beta   90.00
_cell.angle_gamma   90.00
#
_symmetry.space_group_name_H-M   'P 1'
#
loop_
_entity.id
_entity.type
_entity.pdbx_description
1 polymer ?
#
loop_
_entity_poly.entity_id
_entity_poly.type
_entity_poly.pdbx_seq_one_letter_code
_entity_poly.pdbx_strand_id
1 'polypeptide(L)'
;KFGKISGNVNDFFRAPDDKNARAFGRYSQDTYLDFQLKAYDDLIRNIGEFHADFYTFHAPFSKLPLKCMQNIIVKRWVNHLNDLGRFEKNKIRSSILKKLDNFLHDVTVLPEYIYLKLNELGLSSSKLERVSRWLISSVKGRVLPQLKVPMHFGNMYNAAVWAQIILLLENYAKVNDTIYFGSYGSGATCISGLLKVQEGFKEIVQKSPKIDEFIHLKSKQSVSEYELIKTGDIRPIVMLGKITEHEQNNQRGFTLHFCDEGCIIPNIKGLDRCPKGHTGFYGRFFPLFAKLTSDPIVHNGIDGLKYLSSDYVRVAGNVGKGNSLEYEIRRVETEFEENENAKGLLNWSPIYINIPKHHIY
;
A
#
# COMPACT_ATOMS: atom_id res chain seq x y z
N LYS A 1 18.75 -11.23 6.26
CA LYS A 1 18.68 -12.25 5.18
C LYS A 1 17.23 -12.31 4.71
N PHE A 2 17.01 -12.56 3.42
CA PHE A 2 15.68 -12.62 2.80
C PHE A 2 15.48 -13.96 2.12
N GLY A 3 14.24 -14.38 1.95
CA GLY A 3 13.90 -15.41 0.98
C GLY A 3 13.61 -14.75 -0.36
N LYS A 4 14.08 -15.35 -1.46
CA LYS A 4 13.88 -14.79 -2.79
C LYS A 4 13.65 -15.87 -3.85
N ILE A 5 12.79 -15.56 -4.80
CA ILE A 5 12.63 -16.33 -6.03
C ILE A 5 12.29 -15.37 -7.18
N SER A 6 12.91 -15.62 -8.33
CA SER A 6 12.58 -14.96 -9.59
C SER A 6 12.48 -16.04 -10.66
N GLY A 7 11.61 -15.84 -11.62
CA GLY A 7 11.46 -16.73 -12.76
C GLY A 7 10.77 -16.01 -13.89
N ASN A 8 11.00 -16.46 -15.12
CA ASN A 8 10.34 -15.90 -16.29
C ASN A 8 8.92 -16.46 -16.39
N VAL A 9 7.92 -15.63 -16.08
CA VAL A 9 6.51 -16.03 -16.04
C VAL A 9 5.64 -14.93 -16.63
N ASN A 10 4.76 -15.30 -17.56
CA ASN A 10 3.84 -14.36 -18.22
C ASN A 10 2.46 -14.37 -17.56
N ASP A 11 2.40 -14.24 -16.24
CA ASP A 11 1.15 -14.32 -15.49
C ASP A 11 0.33 -13.03 -15.52
N PHE A 12 1.01 -11.89 -15.48
CA PHE A 12 0.44 -10.57 -15.64
C PHE A 12 1.52 -9.62 -16.14
N PHE A 13 1.25 -8.92 -17.23
CA PHE A 13 2.18 -7.95 -17.81
C PHE A 13 1.43 -6.87 -18.59
N ARG A 14 2.08 -5.73 -18.79
CA ARG A 14 1.58 -4.64 -19.63
C ARG A 14 2.60 -4.39 -20.73
N ALA A 15 2.22 -4.65 -21.98
CA ALA A 15 3.06 -4.31 -23.11
C ALA A 15 3.18 -2.78 -23.25
N PRO A 16 4.25 -2.25 -23.87
CA PRO A 16 4.50 -0.81 -23.99
C PRO A 16 3.29 0.00 -24.49
N ASP A 17 2.53 -0.55 -25.44
CA ASP A 17 1.41 0.15 -26.11
C ASP A 17 0.03 -0.24 -25.56
N ASP A 18 -0.02 -1.17 -24.60
CA ASP A 18 -1.30 -1.61 -24.04
C ASP A 18 -1.75 -0.63 -22.95
N LYS A 19 -2.96 -0.05 -23.09
CA LYS A 19 -3.57 0.78 -22.03
C LYS A 19 -3.83 -0.02 -20.75
N ASN A 20 -4.20 -1.29 -20.91
CA ASN A 20 -4.55 -2.21 -19.82
C ASN A 20 -3.58 -3.38 -19.77
N ALA A 21 -3.29 -3.87 -18.56
CA ALA A 21 -2.47 -5.07 -18.43
C ALA A 21 -3.22 -6.33 -18.89
N ARG A 22 -2.48 -7.30 -19.42
CA ARG A 22 -2.96 -8.65 -19.72
C ARG A 22 -2.83 -9.49 -18.46
N ALA A 23 -3.92 -10.14 -18.05
CA ALA A 23 -3.99 -10.90 -16.81
C ALA A 23 -4.54 -12.32 -17.08
N PHE A 24 -3.81 -13.35 -16.66
CA PHE A 24 -4.24 -14.74 -16.77
C PHE A 24 -4.74 -15.25 -15.42
N GLY A 25 -5.93 -14.81 -15.00
CA GLY A 25 -6.38 -14.84 -13.60
C GLY A 25 -6.10 -16.13 -12.80
N ARG A 26 -6.34 -17.33 -13.36
CA ARG A 26 -6.00 -18.60 -12.69
C ARG A 26 -4.50 -18.81 -12.61
N TYR A 27 -3.80 -18.61 -13.72
CA TYR A 27 -2.35 -18.75 -13.81
C TYR A 27 -1.60 -17.74 -12.92
N SER A 28 -2.08 -16.49 -12.81
CA SER A 28 -1.53 -15.49 -11.88
C SER A 28 -1.73 -15.86 -10.43
N GLN A 29 -2.88 -16.44 -10.07
CA GLN A 29 -3.10 -16.92 -8.70
C GLN A 29 -2.19 -18.12 -8.38
N ASP A 30 -2.02 -19.05 -9.31
CA ASP A 30 -1.18 -20.23 -9.11
C ASP A 30 0.30 -19.82 -9.00
N THR A 31 0.76 -18.92 -9.87
CA THR A 31 2.11 -18.34 -9.84
C THR A 31 2.36 -17.59 -8.53
N TYR A 32 1.42 -16.74 -8.12
CA TYR A 32 1.50 -16.00 -6.86
C TYR A 32 1.70 -16.95 -5.67
N LEU A 33 0.89 -18.01 -5.56
CA LEU A 33 0.96 -18.95 -4.45
C LEU A 33 2.26 -19.75 -4.46
N ASP A 34 2.69 -20.22 -5.63
CA ASP A 34 3.94 -20.97 -5.80
C ASP A 34 5.15 -20.11 -5.40
N PHE A 35 5.23 -18.88 -5.89
CA PHE A 35 6.35 -17.98 -5.60
C PHE A 35 6.40 -17.55 -4.15
N GLN A 36 5.25 -17.26 -3.52
CA GLN A 36 5.20 -16.94 -2.09
C GLN A 36 5.69 -18.11 -1.23
N LEU A 37 5.29 -19.34 -1.56
CA LEU A 37 5.75 -20.54 -0.85
C LEU A 37 7.25 -20.77 -1.05
N LYS A 38 7.76 -20.63 -2.28
CA LYS A 38 9.19 -20.78 -2.58
C LYS A 38 10.03 -19.72 -1.89
N ALA A 39 9.58 -18.46 -1.85
CA ALA A 39 10.25 -17.40 -1.11
C ALA A 39 10.21 -17.67 0.40
N TYR A 40 9.09 -18.16 0.93
CA TYR A 40 8.98 -18.56 2.34
C TYR A 40 9.98 -19.69 2.69
N ASP A 41 10.07 -20.71 1.84
CA ASP A 41 11.02 -21.83 2.02
C ASP A 41 12.47 -21.37 1.92
N ASP A 42 12.77 -20.47 0.99
CA ASP A 42 14.10 -19.88 0.87
C ASP A 42 14.49 -19.09 2.11
N LEU A 43 13.54 -18.36 2.70
CA LEU A 43 13.75 -17.67 3.97
C LEU A 43 14.08 -18.68 5.08
N ILE A 44 13.28 -19.76 5.24
CA ILE A 44 13.56 -20.82 6.22
C ILE A 44 14.95 -21.40 6.02
N ARG A 45 15.36 -21.72 4.79
CA ARG A 45 16.73 -22.21 4.52
C ARG A 45 17.81 -21.21 4.97
N ASN A 46 17.54 -19.91 4.85
CA ASN A 46 18.50 -18.86 5.14
C ASN A 46 18.62 -18.50 6.63
N ILE A 47 17.54 -18.62 7.40
CA ILE A 47 17.48 -18.16 8.80
C ILE A 47 17.02 -19.23 9.82
N GLY A 48 16.63 -20.41 9.36
CA GLY A 48 16.00 -21.45 10.17
C GLY A 48 14.49 -21.27 10.31
N GLU A 49 13.87 -22.20 11.04
CA GLU A 49 12.44 -22.16 11.36
C GLU A 49 12.07 -20.88 12.11
N PHE A 50 10.92 -20.29 11.77
CA PHE A 50 10.44 -19.07 12.41
C PHE A 50 8.92 -19.06 12.57
N HIS A 51 8.46 -18.18 13.44
CA HIS A 51 7.05 -17.87 13.57
C HIS A 51 6.88 -16.37 13.84
N ALA A 52 6.16 -15.67 12.96
CA ALA A 52 5.92 -14.24 13.09
C ALA A 52 4.63 -13.94 13.86
N ASP A 53 4.60 -12.81 14.55
CA ASP A 53 3.40 -12.29 15.23
C ASP A 53 2.36 -11.79 14.23
N PHE A 54 2.80 -11.33 13.04
CA PHE A 54 1.93 -10.97 11.93
C PHE A 54 2.48 -11.48 10.59
N TYR A 55 1.59 -11.84 9.66
CA TYR A 55 1.96 -12.27 8.30
C TYR A 55 1.29 -11.39 7.26
N THR A 56 2.09 -10.53 6.62
CA THR A 56 1.64 -9.64 5.55
C THR A 56 2.05 -10.19 4.20
N PHE A 57 1.19 -10.03 3.19
CA PHE A 57 1.46 -10.47 1.84
C PHE A 57 1.02 -9.41 0.84
N HIS A 58 1.61 -9.38 -0.35
CA HIS A 58 1.07 -8.58 -1.44
C HIS A 58 -0.41 -8.98 -1.67
N ALA A 59 -1.32 -8.00 -1.67
CA ALA A 59 -2.75 -8.27 -1.60
C ALA A 59 -3.50 -7.63 -2.80
N PRO A 60 -3.56 -8.32 -3.95
CA PRO A 60 -4.42 -7.91 -5.06
C PRO A 60 -5.89 -7.82 -4.64
N PHE A 61 -6.31 -8.72 -3.75
CA PHE A 61 -7.59 -8.72 -3.06
C PHE A 61 -7.45 -9.50 -1.76
N SER A 62 -8.31 -9.23 -0.76
CA SER A 62 -8.16 -9.74 0.62
C SER A 62 -8.17 -11.27 0.75
N LYS A 63 -8.84 -11.99 -0.16
CA LYS A 63 -8.89 -13.46 -0.14
C LYS A 63 -7.58 -14.15 -0.55
N LEU A 64 -6.72 -13.51 -1.35
CA LEU A 64 -5.48 -14.15 -1.84
C LEU A 64 -4.41 -14.33 -0.74
N PRO A 65 -4.12 -13.33 0.13
CA PRO A 65 -3.29 -13.54 1.31
C PRO A 65 -3.78 -14.66 2.24
N LEU A 66 -5.12 -14.79 2.42
CA LEU A 66 -5.69 -15.89 3.20
C LEU A 66 -5.39 -17.24 2.59
N LYS A 67 -5.57 -17.38 1.26
CA LYS A 67 -5.22 -18.61 0.53
C LYS A 67 -3.73 -18.93 0.63
N CYS A 68 -2.87 -17.91 0.63
CA CYS A 68 -1.42 -18.08 0.85
C CYS A 68 -1.13 -18.62 2.25
N MET A 69 -1.73 -18.01 3.29
CA MET A 69 -1.56 -18.47 4.67
C MET A 69 -2.05 -19.91 4.86
N GLN A 70 -3.21 -20.25 4.29
CA GLN A 70 -3.74 -21.61 4.29
C GLN A 70 -2.75 -22.60 3.65
N ASN A 71 -2.09 -22.22 2.56
CA ASN A 71 -1.06 -23.04 1.92
C ASN A 71 0.18 -23.21 2.82
N ILE A 72 0.64 -22.15 3.50
CA ILE A 72 1.74 -22.25 4.46
C ILE A 72 1.39 -23.20 5.60
N ILE A 73 0.18 -23.08 6.15
CA ILE A 73 -0.31 -23.98 7.22
C ILE A 73 -0.26 -25.43 6.75
N VAL A 74 -0.93 -25.73 5.65
CA VAL A 74 -1.12 -27.10 5.15
C VAL A 74 0.18 -27.73 4.69
N LYS A 75 1.05 -26.96 4.01
CA LYS A 75 2.24 -27.50 3.37
C LYS A 75 3.50 -27.41 4.25
N ARG A 76 3.49 -26.61 5.32
CA ARG A 76 4.65 -26.38 6.19
C ARG A 76 4.32 -26.65 7.65
N TRP A 77 3.41 -25.88 8.25
CA TRP A 77 3.16 -25.96 9.69
C TRP A 77 2.65 -27.33 10.14
N VAL A 78 1.83 -27.98 9.31
CA VAL A 78 1.31 -29.33 9.57
C VAL A 78 2.42 -30.37 9.77
N ASN A 79 3.58 -30.19 9.14
CA ASN A 79 4.70 -31.12 9.29
C ASN A 79 5.51 -30.90 10.59
N HIS A 80 5.26 -29.78 11.29
CA HIS A 80 5.99 -29.37 12.48
C HIS A 80 5.06 -29.10 13.68
N LEU A 81 3.87 -29.73 13.71
CA LEU A 81 2.85 -29.51 14.75
C LEU A 81 3.36 -29.74 16.18
N ASN A 82 4.32 -30.65 16.39
CA ASN A 82 4.89 -30.90 17.71
C ASN A 82 5.80 -29.74 18.17
N ASP A 83 6.45 -29.03 17.23
CA ASP A 83 7.23 -27.83 17.51
C ASP A 83 6.33 -26.60 17.71
N LEU A 84 5.10 -26.63 17.18
CA LEU A 84 4.14 -25.53 17.37
C LEU A 84 3.73 -25.33 18.84
N GLY A 85 3.82 -26.37 19.67
CA GLY A 85 3.65 -26.27 21.12
C GLY A 85 4.65 -25.30 21.78
N ARG A 86 5.83 -25.07 21.18
CA ARG A 86 6.78 -24.06 21.67
C ARG A 86 6.31 -22.64 21.39
N PHE A 87 5.50 -22.42 20.35
CA PHE A 87 4.92 -21.10 20.02
C PHE A 87 3.66 -20.76 20.84
N GLU A 88 3.13 -21.69 21.65
CA GLU A 88 2.04 -21.42 22.61
C GLU A 88 2.40 -20.37 23.67
N LYS A 89 3.70 -20.04 23.85
CA LYS A 89 4.12 -18.96 24.75
C LYS A 89 3.73 -17.56 24.29
N ASN A 90 3.47 -17.35 22.99
CA ASN A 90 2.89 -16.10 22.49
C ASN A 90 1.37 -16.26 22.39
N LYS A 91 0.68 -16.06 23.52
CA LYS A 91 -0.79 -15.93 23.53
C LYS A 91 -1.19 -14.95 22.43
N ILE A 92 -1.94 -15.44 21.43
CA ILE A 92 -2.70 -14.58 20.52
C ILE A 92 -3.48 -13.63 21.40
N ARG A 93 -3.16 -12.34 21.29
CA ARG A 93 -3.61 -11.37 22.27
C ARG A 93 -5.12 -11.26 22.14
N SER A 94 -5.84 -11.60 23.20
CA SER A 94 -7.31 -11.50 23.23
C SER A 94 -7.80 -10.10 22.87
N SER A 95 -7.00 -9.07 23.13
CA SER A 95 -7.26 -7.69 22.72
C SER A 95 -7.31 -7.50 21.20
N ILE A 96 -6.53 -8.24 20.41
CA ILE A 96 -6.57 -8.17 18.94
C ILE A 96 -7.89 -8.77 18.47
N LEU A 97 -8.25 -9.95 19.00
CA LEU A 97 -9.50 -10.62 18.64
C LEU A 97 -10.72 -9.78 19.02
N LYS A 98 -10.69 -9.05 20.14
CA LYS A 98 -11.74 -8.09 20.53
C LYS A 98 -11.84 -6.86 19.63
N LYS A 99 -10.74 -6.50 18.95
CA LYS A 99 -10.67 -5.36 18.01
C LYS A 99 -11.00 -5.76 16.57
N LEU A 100 -11.20 -7.05 16.28
CA LEU A 100 -11.66 -7.46 14.97
C LEU A 100 -13.14 -7.08 14.84
N ASP A 101 -13.49 -6.38 13.77
CA ASP A 101 -14.88 -6.05 13.49
C ASP A 101 -15.73 -7.33 13.39
N ASN A 102 -17.01 -7.24 13.75
CA ASN A 102 -17.96 -8.36 13.69
C ASN A 102 -17.93 -9.07 12.31
N PHE A 103 -17.71 -8.33 11.22
CA PHE A 103 -17.57 -8.90 9.88
C PHE A 103 -16.37 -9.86 9.73
N LEU A 104 -15.23 -9.57 10.35
CA LEU A 104 -14.04 -10.42 10.29
C LEU A 104 -14.18 -11.68 11.17
N HIS A 105 -15.15 -11.72 12.09
CA HIS A 105 -15.44 -12.91 12.88
C HIS A 105 -16.04 -14.04 12.03
N ASP A 106 -16.82 -13.72 11.01
CA ASP A 106 -17.56 -14.68 10.17
C ASP A 106 -16.71 -15.22 9.00
N VAL A 107 -15.50 -14.72 8.81
CA VAL A 107 -14.60 -15.19 7.76
C VAL A 107 -14.18 -16.64 8.05
N THR A 108 -14.53 -17.55 7.13
CA THR A 108 -14.06 -18.94 7.16
C THR A 108 -12.56 -18.99 6.94
N VAL A 109 -11.83 -19.19 8.03
CA VAL A 109 -10.37 -19.18 8.07
C VAL A 109 -9.76 -20.52 7.67
N LEU A 110 -10.34 -21.62 8.17
CA LEU A 110 -9.91 -22.98 7.88
C LEU A 110 -10.97 -23.67 7.01
N PRO A 111 -10.67 -23.90 5.72
CA PRO A 111 -11.48 -24.76 4.89
C PRO A 111 -11.43 -26.21 5.38
N GLU A 112 -12.47 -26.98 5.05
CA GLU A 112 -12.62 -28.40 5.40
C GLU A 112 -11.41 -29.26 5.01
N TYR A 113 -10.80 -29.00 3.85
CA TYR A 113 -9.63 -29.75 3.40
C TYR A 113 -8.43 -29.65 4.36
N ILE A 114 -8.30 -28.56 5.11
CA ILE A 114 -7.23 -28.42 6.13
C ILE A 114 -7.54 -29.34 7.31
N TYR A 115 -8.80 -29.41 7.72
CA TYR A 115 -9.24 -30.30 8.79
C TYR A 115 -9.03 -31.77 8.41
N LEU A 116 -9.39 -32.16 7.17
CA LEU A 116 -9.11 -33.49 6.65
C LEU A 116 -7.61 -33.81 6.67
N LYS A 117 -6.76 -32.87 6.23
CA LYS A 117 -5.30 -33.03 6.27
C LYS A 117 -4.77 -33.23 7.69
N LEU A 118 -5.33 -32.52 8.67
CA LEU A 118 -4.95 -32.69 10.08
C LEU A 118 -5.42 -34.04 10.63
N ASN A 119 -6.59 -34.52 10.20
CA ASN A 119 -7.13 -35.81 10.59
C ASN A 119 -6.30 -36.98 10.04
N GLU A 120 -5.77 -36.85 8.81
CA GLU A 120 -4.84 -37.82 8.19
C GLU A 120 -3.56 -38.07 9.02
N LEU A 121 -3.21 -37.18 9.95
CA LEU A 121 -2.03 -37.31 10.82
C LEU A 121 -2.26 -38.24 12.02
N GLY A 122 -3.44 -38.87 12.13
CA GLY A 122 -3.77 -39.79 13.22
C GLY A 122 -3.86 -39.11 14.59
N LEU A 123 -4.20 -37.82 14.64
CA LEU A 123 -4.38 -37.08 15.88
C LEU A 123 -5.65 -37.57 16.60
N SER A 124 -5.62 -37.63 17.94
CA SER A 124 -6.84 -37.85 18.72
C SER A 124 -7.84 -36.72 18.49
N SER A 125 -9.13 -36.99 18.61
CA SER A 125 -10.19 -35.97 18.41
C SER A 125 -9.97 -34.72 19.26
N SER A 126 -9.54 -34.89 20.52
CA SER A 126 -9.23 -33.78 21.42
C SER A 126 -8.02 -32.95 20.97
N LYS A 127 -6.96 -33.61 20.45
CA LYS A 127 -5.77 -32.91 19.93
C LYS A 127 -6.08 -32.22 18.61
N LEU A 128 -6.85 -32.86 17.73
CA LEU A 128 -7.31 -32.29 16.47
C LEU A 128 -8.14 -31.02 16.67
N GLU A 129 -9.08 -31.05 17.62
CA GLU A 129 -9.90 -29.89 17.95
C GLU A 129 -9.06 -28.74 18.51
N ARG A 130 -8.12 -29.03 19.42
CA ARG A 130 -7.21 -28.02 19.98
C ARG A 130 -6.34 -27.37 18.90
N VAL A 131 -5.75 -28.17 18.01
CA VAL A 131 -4.93 -27.67 16.89
C VAL A 131 -5.77 -26.83 15.93
N SER A 132 -6.97 -27.28 15.59
CA SER A 132 -7.90 -26.54 14.73
C SER A 132 -8.28 -25.19 15.33
N ARG A 133 -8.65 -25.15 16.62
CA ARG A 133 -8.95 -23.90 17.34
C ARG A 133 -7.74 -22.96 17.37
N TRP A 134 -6.55 -23.49 17.61
CA TRP A 134 -5.32 -22.70 17.59
C TRP A 134 -5.01 -22.12 16.20
N LEU A 135 -5.17 -22.91 15.14
CA LEU A 135 -4.97 -22.45 13.76
C LEU A 135 -5.97 -21.36 13.36
N ILE A 136 -7.25 -21.54 13.70
CA ILE A 136 -8.28 -20.51 13.48
C ILE A 136 -7.88 -19.22 14.17
N SER A 137 -7.58 -19.30 15.47
CA SER A 137 -7.17 -18.15 16.27
C SER A 137 -5.91 -17.51 15.69
N SER A 138 -4.94 -18.30 15.22
CA SER A 138 -3.68 -17.82 14.66
C SER A 138 -3.90 -17.00 13.40
N VAL A 139 -4.67 -17.48 12.43
CA VAL A 139 -4.95 -16.68 11.22
C VAL A 139 -5.78 -15.46 11.57
N LYS A 140 -6.77 -15.58 12.48
CA LYS A 140 -7.57 -14.43 12.94
C LYS A 140 -6.70 -13.35 13.58
N GLY A 141 -5.77 -13.71 14.45
CA GLY A 141 -4.93 -12.75 15.16
C GLY A 141 -3.73 -12.24 14.37
N ARG A 142 -3.19 -13.03 13.43
CA ARG A 142 -1.92 -12.75 12.75
C ARG A 142 -2.08 -12.32 11.28
N VAL A 143 -3.25 -12.55 10.68
CA VAL A 143 -3.50 -12.27 9.24
C VAL A 143 -4.67 -11.32 9.00
N LEU A 144 -5.79 -11.50 9.69
CA LEU A 144 -6.98 -10.68 9.42
C LEU A 144 -6.83 -9.16 9.68
N PRO A 145 -6.14 -8.68 10.74
CA PRO A 145 -6.13 -7.25 11.06
C PRO A 145 -5.67 -6.38 9.89
N GLN A 146 -4.60 -6.78 9.22
CA GLN A 146 -4.03 -6.06 8.09
C GLN A 146 -4.88 -6.12 6.81
N LEU A 147 -5.77 -7.11 6.65
CA LEU A 147 -6.60 -7.24 5.45
C LEU A 147 -7.67 -6.16 5.33
N LYS A 148 -7.89 -5.38 6.39
CA LYS A 148 -8.69 -4.13 6.33
C LYS A 148 -8.19 -3.22 5.21
N VAL A 149 -6.87 -3.15 4.98
CA VAL A 149 -6.27 -2.34 3.92
C VAL A 149 -6.80 -2.73 2.52
N PRO A 150 -6.55 -3.93 1.98
CA PRO A 150 -7.06 -4.30 0.66
C PRO A 150 -8.59 -4.36 0.60
N MET A 151 -9.30 -4.52 1.73
CA MET A 151 -10.77 -4.46 1.76
C MET A 151 -11.32 -3.05 1.52
N HIS A 152 -10.65 -2.01 2.04
CA HIS A 152 -11.09 -0.63 1.86
C HIS A 152 -10.47 0.05 0.63
N PHE A 153 -9.24 -0.30 0.24
CA PHE A 153 -8.49 0.38 -0.82
C PHE A 153 -8.36 -0.43 -2.11
N GLY A 154 -8.65 -1.72 -2.10
CA GLY A 154 -8.38 -2.61 -3.25
C GLY A 154 -6.89 -2.85 -3.46
N ASN A 155 -6.51 -3.18 -4.70
CA ASN A 155 -5.12 -3.45 -5.06
C ASN A 155 -4.30 -2.16 -5.14
N MET A 156 -3.27 -2.05 -4.29
CA MET A 156 -2.33 -0.91 -4.29
C MET A 156 -0.95 -1.28 -4.84
N TYR A 157 -0.85 -2.37 -5.62
CA TYR A 157 0.38 -2.82 -6.27
C TYR A 157 1.56 -2.90 -5.30
N ASN A 158 2.62 -2.13 -5.55
CA ASN A 158 3.84 -2.10 -4.75
C ASN A 158 3.61 -1.59 -3.32
N ALA A 159 2.61 -0.72 -3.08
CA ALA A 159 2.30 -0.18 -1.77
C ALA A 159 1.49 -1.13 -0.89
N ALA A 160 0.92 -2.21 -1.46
CA ALA A 160 -0.03 -3.08 -0.77
C ALA A 160 0.54 -3.74 0.51
N VAL A 161 1.79 -4.22 0.46
CA VAL A 161 2.45 -4.84 1.63
C VAL A 161 2.75 -3.79 2.70
N TRP A 162 3.25 -2.63 2.28
CA TRP A 162 3.70 -1.59 3.20
C TRP A 162 2.54 -0.93 3.93
N ALA A 163 1.42 -0.65 3.25
CA ALA A 163 0.22 -0.13 3.88
C ALA A 163 -0.37 -1.10 4.93
N GLN A 164 -0.30 -2.41 4.67
CA GLN A 164 -0.68 -3.43 5.65
C GLN A 164 0.23 -3.40 6.89
N ILE A 165 1.54 -3.27 6.71
CA ILE A 165 2.51 -3.16 7.82
C ILE A 165 2.28 -1.87 8.60
N ILE A 166 2.04 -0.74 7.94
CA ILE A 166 1.76 0.56 8.58
C ILE A 166 0.50 0.43 9.45
N LEU A 167 -0.60 -0.14 8.93
CA LEU A 167 -1.81 -0.37 9.71
C LEU A 167 -1.55 -1.23 10.96
N LEU A 168 -0.70 -2.25 10.84
CA LEU A 168 -0.29 -3.07 11.99
C LEU A 168 0.45 -2.24 13.03
N LEU A 169 1.42 -1.41 12.61
CA LEU A 169 2.18 -0.54 13.49
C LEU A 169 1.29 0.50 14.19
N GLU A 170 0.29 1.05 13.50
CA GLU A 170 -0.65 2.02 14.06
C GLU A 170 -1.51 1.43 15.19
N ASN A 171 -1.99 0.19 15.03
CA ASN A 171 -3.15 -0.30 15.78
C ASN A 171 -2.90 -1.56 16.64
N TYR A 172 -1.93 -2.40 16.26
CA TYR A 172 -1.84 -3.78 16.75
C TYR A 172 -0.45 -4.18 17.26
N ALA A 173 0.61 -3.66 16.65
CA ALA A 173 1.98 -4.04 16.94
C ALA A 173 2.47 -3.50 18.29
N LYS A 174 3.42 -4.22 18.88
CA LYS A 174 4.18 -3.83 20.07
C LYS A 174 5.67 -3.98 19.80
N VAL A 175 6.47 -3.34 20.65
CA VAL A 175 7.93 -3.52 20.66
C VAL A 175 8.24 -5.02 20.72
N ASN A 176 9.21 -5.45 19.93
CA ASN A 176 9.62 -6.83 19.74
C ASN A 176 8.64 -7.74 18.99
N ASP A 177 7.50 -7.26 18.47
CA ASP A 177 6.71 -8.07 17.55
C ASP A 177 7.53 -8.33 16.26
N THR A 178 7.42 -9.54 15.73
CA THR A 178 8.03 -9.94 14.46
C THR A 178 6.96 -9.93 13.36
N ILE A 179 7.19 -9.22 12.27
CA ILE A 179 6.28 -9.13 11.12
C ILE A 179 6.93 -9.85 9.94
N TYR A 180 6.27 -10.90 9.44
CA TYR A 180 6.61 -11.51 8.16
C TYR A 180 6.01 -10.66 7.03
N PHE A 181 6.79 -10.48 5.96
CA PHE A 181 6.29 -9.95 4.69
C PHE A 181 6.62 -10.89 3.54
N GLY A 182 5.68 -11.05 2.61
CA GLY A 182 5.87 -11.69 1.31
C GLY A 182 5.44 -10.75 0.19
N SER A 183 6.42 -10.09 -0.45
CA SER A 183 6.21 -9.19 -1.57
C SER A 183 6.23 -9.95 -2.88
N TYR A 184 5.27 -9.68 -3.77
CA TYR A 184 5.15 -10.32 -5.08
C TYR A 184 4.94 -9.28 -6.16
N GLY A 185 5.63 -9.45 -7.28
CA GLY A 185 5.35 -8.78 -8.55
C GLY A 185 5.33 -9.80 -9.68
N SER A 186 4.30 -9.74 -10.52
CA SER A 186 4.17 -10.58 -11.71
C SER A 186 5.31 -10.37 -12.71
N GLY A 187 5.60 -11.40 -13.52
CA GLY A 187 6.77 -11.44 -14.40
C GLY A 187 7.81 -12.56 -14.17
N ALA A 188 8.00 -13.20 -13.02
CA ALA A 188 7.58 -12.90 -11.66
C ALA A 188 8.79 -12.88 -10.71
N THR A 189 8.70 -12.05 -9.67
CA THR A 189 9.69 -11.99 -8.58
C THR A 189 8.96 -11.90 -7.25
N CYS A 190 9.42 -12.69 -6.28
CA CYS A 190 8.93 -12.67 -4.91
C CYS A 190 10.08 -12.59 -3.91
N ILE A 191 9.91 -11.71 -2.92
CA ILE A 191 10.86 -11.52 -1.83
C ILE A 191 10.11 -11.62 -0.51
N SER A 192 10.63 -12.41 0.40
CA SER A 192 10.11 -12.56 1.76
C SER A 192 11.14 -12.19 2.82
N GLY A 193 10.67 -11.77 3.97
CA GLY A 193 11.54 -11.42 5.08
C GLY A 193 10.81 -11.22 6.39
N LEU A 194 11.60 -10.95 7.43
CA LEU A 194 11.11 -10.62 8.76
C LEU A 194 11.53 -9.20 9.12
N LEU A 195 10.60 -8.46 9.71
CA LEU A 195 10.84 -7.15 10.33
C LEU A 195 10.65 -7.30 11.83
N LYS A 196 11.49 -6.61 12.61
CA LYS A 196 11.39 -6.56 14.07
C LYS A 196 10.99 -5.17 14.49
N VAL A 197 9.88 -5.05 15.22
CA VAL A 197 9.41 -3.76 15.73
C VAL A 197 10.35 -3.29 16.83
N GLN A 198 11.00 -2.15 16.62
CA GLN A 198 11.95 -1.54 17.54
C GLN A 198 11.26 -0.67 18.59
N GLU A 199 11.99 -0.37 19.68
CA GLU A 199 11.58 0.67 20.62
C GLU A 199 11.48 2.05 19.92
N GLY A 200 10.66 2.95 20.45
CA GLY A 200 10.44 4.28 19.87
C GLY A 200 9.57 4.33 18.61
N PHE A 201 9.16 3.18 18.02
CA PHE A 201 8.41 3.16 16.75
C PHE A 201 7.11 3.98 16.78
N LYS A 202 6.45 4.07 17.95
CA LYS A 202 5.20 4.84 18.12
C LYS A 202 5.40 6.34 17.89
N GLU A 203 6.57 6.88 18.27
CA GLU A 203 6.88 8.29 18.06
C GLU A 203 6.99 8.64 16.58
N ILE A 204 7.41 7.67 15.75
CA ILE A 204 7.48 7.82 14.30
C ILE A 204 6.08 7.69 13.70
N VAL A 205 5.35 6.64 14.07
CA VAL A 205 4.00 6.34 13.53
C VAL A 205 3.00 7.46 13.85
N GLN A 206 3.13 8.14 14.99
CA GLN A 206 2.25 9.25 15.36
C GLN A 206 2.48 10.55 14.56
N LYS A 207 3.62 10.70 13.86
CA LYS A 207 3.94 11.91 13.09
C LYS A 207 3.31 11.91 11.69
N SER A 208 2.90 10.75 11.19
CA SER A 208 2.36 10.58 9.85
C SER A 208 0.83 10.47 9.89
N PRO A 209 0.13 10.83 8.79
CA PRO A 209 -1.27 10.48 8.61
C PRO A 209 -1.49 8.97 8.76
N LYS A 210 -2.62 8.58 9.35
CA LYS A 210 -2.93 7.18 9.65
C LYS A 210 -3.78 6.55 8.56
N ILE A 211 -3.66 5.24 8.37
CA ILE A 211 -4.46 4.52 7.37
C ILE A 211 -5.97 4.64 7.65
N ASP A 212 -6.37 4.54 8.92
CA ASP A 212 -7.79 4.64 9.29
C ASP A 212 -8.40 6.02 8.97
N GLU A 213 -7.59 7.09 8.99
CA GLU A 213 -8.02 8.43 8.62
C GLU A 213 -8.49 8.48 7.16
N PHE A 214 -7.69 7.90 6.25
CA PHE A 214 -8.06 7.79 4.83
C PHE A 214 -9.25 6.86 4.59
N ILE A 215 -9.52 5.90 5.48
CA ILE A 215 -10.72 5.05 5.38
C ILE A 215 -11.98 5.87 5.67
N HIS A 216 -11.94 6.72 6.70
CA HIS A 216 -13.07 7.54 7.12
C HIS A 216 -13.36 8.73 6.21
N LEU A 217 -12.35 9.21 5.47
CA LEU A 217 -12.46 10.32 4.52
C LEU A 217 -13.09 9.93 3.17
N LYS A 218 -13.41 8.65 2.94
CA LYS A 218 -13.94 8.20 1.65
C LYS A 218 -15.38 8.67 1.42
N SER A 219 -15.60 9.29 0.27
CA SER A 219 -16.92 9.51 -0.30
C SER A 219 -17.37 8.26 -1.07
N LYS A 220 -18.60 7.80 -0.80
CA LYS A 220 -19.24 6.76 -1.61
C LYS A 220 -19.72 7.38 -2.92
N GLN A 221 -19.33 6.76 -4.04
CA GLN A 221 -19.79 7.08 -5.38
C GLN A 221 -20.68 5.97 -5.91
N SER A 222 -21.63 6.29 -6.79
CA SER A 222 -22.39 5.27 -7.51
C SER A 222 -21.51 4.54 -8.54
N VAL A 223 -21.92 3.33 -8.94
CA VAL A 223 -21.22 2.59 -10.01
C VAL A 223 -21.27 3.35 -11.33
N SER A 224 -22.38 4.02 -11.62
CA SER A 224 -22.53 4.86 -12.82
C SER A 224 -21.55 6.03 -12.84
N GLU A 225 -21.39 6.76 -11.74
CA GLU A 225 -20.42 7.85 -11.65
C GLU A 225 -18.98 7.33 -11.78
N TYR A 226 -18.68 6.20 -11.12
CA TYR A 226 -17.37 5.56 -11.23
C TYR A 226 -17.02 5.20 -12.68
N GLU A 227 -17.96 4.62 -13.43
CA GLU A 227 -17.72 4.25 -14.83
C GLU A 227 -17.52 5.49 -15.71
N LEU A 228 -18.26 6.59 -15.50
CA LEU A 228 -18.07 7.86 -16.20
C LEU A 228 -16.70 8.51 -15.89
N ILE A 229 -16.24 8.42 -14.64
CA ILE A 229 -14.89 8.86 -14.26
C ILE A 229 -13.83 7.99 -14.94
N LYS A 230 -14.03 6.67 -14.96
CA LYS A 230 -13.10 5.69 -15.53
C LYS A 230 -12.97 5.79 -17.05
N THR A 231 -14.06 6.06 -17.77
CA THR A 231 -14.04 6.32 -19.22
C THR A 231 -13.45 7.69 -19.55
N GLY A 232 -13.43 8.61 -18.58
CA GLY A 232 -12.93 9.98 -18.75
C GLY A 232 -13.99 10.97 -19.25
N ASP A 233 -15.27 10.57 -19.22
CA ASP A 233 -16.41 11.43 -19.54
C ASP A 233 -16.65 12.47 -18.44
N ILE A 234 -16.33 12.12 -17.19
CA ILE A 234 -16.24 13.07 -16.07
C ILE A 234 -14.77 13.25 -15.72
N ARG A 235 -14.26 14.48 -15.89
CA ARG A 235 -12.89 14.83 -15.50
C ARG A 235 -12.89 15.80 -14.32
N PRO A 236 -11.94 15.64 -13.37
CA PRO A 236 -11.79 16.61 -12.31
C PRO A 236 -11.39 17.96 -12.92
N ILE A 237 -12.10 19.02 -12.55
CA ILE A 237 -11.70 20.38 -12.91
C ILE A 237 -10.45 20.73 -12.11
N VAL A 238 -9.39 21.12 -12.81
CA VAL A 238 -8.13 21.55 -12.22
C VAL A 238 -7.96 23.05 -12.45
N MET A 239 -7.74 23.78 -11.37
CA MET A 239 -7.43 25.21 -11.37
C MET A 239 -6.04 25.43 -10.80
N LEU A 240 -5.55 26.67 -10.85
CA LEU A 240 -4.35 27.09 -10.13
C LEU A 240 -4.69 28.01 -8.97
N GLY A 241 -3.91 27.93 -7.90
CA GLY A 241 -4.05 28.85 -6.77
C GLY A 241 -2.75 28.98 -5.99
N LYS A 242 -2.65 29.99 -5.15
CA LYS A 242 -1.52 30.18 -4.22
C LYS A 242 -1.88 29.61 -2.86
N ILE A 243 -0.89 28.99 -2.21
CA ILE A 243 -1.07 28.36 -0.90
C ILE A 243 -0.05 28.85 0.11
N THR A 244 -0.40 28.68 1.38
CA THR A 244 0.52 28.77 2.52
C THR A 244 0.41 27.48 3.33
N GLU A 245 1.45 27.12 4.07
CA GLU A 245 1.40 25.98 4.97
C GLU A 245 0.32 26.19 6.05
N HIS A 246 -0.47 25.15 6.33
CA HIS A 246 -1.47 25.20 7.39
C HIS A 246 -0.80 25.18 8.77
N GLU A 247 -1.35 25.88 9.76
CA GLU A 247 -0.77 25.98 11.12
C GLU A 247 -0.56 24.61 11.80
N GLN A 248 -1.44 23.66 11.50
CA GLN A 248 -1.38 22.27 11.97
C GLN A 248 -0.52 21.34 11.09
N ASN A 249 0.10 21.83 10.02
CA ASN A 249 0.85 20.96 9.11
C ASN A 249 2.06 20.30 9.77
N ASN A 250 2.70 20.98 10.73
CA ASN A 250 3.89 20.48 11.43
C ASN A 250 5.01 20.03 10.48
N GLN A 251 5.26 20.79 9.40
CA GLN A 251 6.28 20.47 8.38
C GLN A 251 6.08 19.13 7.67
N ARG A 252 4.87 18.56 7.69
CA ARG A 252 4.53 17.38 6.88
C ARG A 252 4.45 17.75 5.42
N GLY A 253 5.10 16.99 4.54
CA GLY A 253 5.11 17.29 3.11
C GLY A 253 6.39 16.79 2.46
N PHE A 254 6.70 17.31 1.29
CA PHE A 254 7.93 16.97 0.57
C PHE A 254 8.45 18.15 -0.24
N THR A 255 9.75 18.15 -0.50
CA THR A 255 10.40 19.14 -1.36
C THR A 255 10.74 18.53 -2.70
N LEU A 256 10.34 19.18 -3.78
CA LEU A 256 10.85 18.88 -5.12
C LEU A 256 11.85 19.94 -5.55
N HIS A 257 12.86 19.50 -6.28
CA HIS A 257 13.71 20.40 -7.05
C HIS A 257 13.48 20.13 -8.53
N PHE A 258 13.34 21.18 -9.33
CA PHE A 258 13.01 21.04 -10.75
C PHE A 258 13.58 22.18 -11.61
N CYS A 259 13.70 21.92 -12.92
CA CYS A 259 14.09 22.92 -13.92
C CYS A 259 12.89 23.72 -14.45
N ASP A 260 13.15 24.71 -15.32
CA ASP A 260 12.13 25.54 -15.98
C ASP A 260 11.06 24.74 -16.73
N GLU A 261 11.42 23.58 -17.25
CA GLU A 261 10.55 22.70 -18.04
C GLU A 261 9.90 21.57 -17.22
N GLY A 262 10.12 21.53 -15.90
CA GLY A 262 9.52 20.49 -15.04
C GLY A 262 10.22 19.13 -15.12
N CYS A 263 11.54 19.09 -15.27
CA CYS A 263 12.32 17.88 -14.97
C CYS A 263 12.68 17.86 -13.48
N ILE A 264 12.50 16.72 -12.79
CA ILE A 264 13.02 16.56 -11.42
C ILE A 264 14.54 16.61 -11.45
N ILE A 265 15.11 17.45 -10.59
CA ILE A 265 16.55 17.50 -10.33
C ILE A 265 16.77 16.96 -8.91
N PRO A 266 17.67 15.99 -8.69
CA PRO A 266 18.00 15.55 -7.34
C PRO A 266 18.81 16.63 -6.60
N ASN A 267 18.55 16.81 -5.30
CA ASN A 267 19.38 17.64 -4.43
C ASN A 267 20.61 16.84 -3.93
N ILE A 268 21.42 16.36 -4.88
CA ILE A 268 22.66 15.61 -4.62
C ILE A 268 23.78 16.34 -5.33
N LYS A 269 24.85 16.69 -4.59
CA LYS A 269 26.00 17.40 -5.12
C LYS A 269 26.56 16.69 -6.36
N GLY A 270 26.66 17.41 -7.48
CA GLY A 270 27.15 16.88 -8.76
C GLY A 270 26.07 16.28 -9.66
N LEU A 271 24.83 16.17 -9.17
CA LEU A 271 23.64 15.75 -9.93
C LEU A 271 22.56 16.85 -9.95
N ASP A 272 22.91 18.06 -9.51
CA ASP A 272 22.08 19.26 -9.39
C ASP A 272 21.84 20.00 -10.72
N ARG A 273 21.79 19.25 -11.83
CA ARG A 273 21.54 19.78 -13.18
C ARG A 273 20.46 18.98 -13.91
N CYS A 274 19.73 19.64 -14.80
CA CYS A 274 18.70 18.98 -15.60
C CYS A 274 19.32 17.91 -16.52
N PRO A 275 18.82 16.66 -16.51
CA PRO A 275 19.33 15.60 -17.39
C PRO A 275 19.07 15.87 -18.88
N LYS A 276 18.11 16.75 -19.21
CA LYS A 276 17.81 17.20 -20.58
C LYS A 276 18.52 18.51 -20.96
N GLY A 277 19.35 19.07 -20.09
CA GLY A 277 20.08 20.32 -20.35
C GLY A 277 19.26 21.60 -20.21
N HIS A 278 18.04 21.54 -19.66
CA HIS A 278 17.25 22.74 -19.38
C HIS A 278 17.87 23.60 -18.27
N THR A 279 17.58 24.90 -18.31
CA THR A 279 17.95 25.87 -17.30
C THR A 279 17.04 25.80 -16.06
N GLY A 280 17.44 26.50 -14.99
CA GLY A 280 16.66 26.62 -13.77
C GLY A 280 16.92 25.51 -12.75
N PHE A 281 16.85 25.88 -11.47
CA PHE A 281 16.89 24.96 -10.33
C PHE A 281 16.05 25.57 -9.21
N TYR A 282 14.79 25.14 -9.12
CA TYR A 282 13.84 25.65 -8.14
C TYR A 282 13.55 24.58 -7.12
N GLY A 283 13.78 24.87 -5.83
CA GLY A 283 13.35 24.05 -4.72
C GLY A 283 12.01 24.52 -4.18
N ARG A 284 11.03 23.63 -4.07
CA ARG A 284 9.71 23.96 -3.54
C ARG A 284 9.21 22.90 -2.58
N PHE A 285 8.84 23.34 -1.38
CA PHE A 285 8.15 22.52 -0.40
C PHE A 285 6.65 22.51 -0.69
N PHE A 286 6.08 21.31 -0.76
CA PHE A 286 4.66 21.05 -0.89
C PHE A 286 4.14 20.56 0.48
N PRO A 287 3.52 21.44 1.28
CA PRO A 287 2.98 21.04 2.58
C PRO A 287 1.79 20.10 2.39
N LEU A 288 1.69 19.06 3.21
CA LEU A 288 0.57 18.12 3.21
C LEU A 288 -0.75 18.85 3.45
N PHE A 289 -0.78 19.69 4.47
CA PHE A 289 -1.89 20.58 4.80
C PHE A 289 -1.54 22.02 4.47
N ALA A 290 -2.40 22.67 3.70
CA ALA A 290 -2.22 24.03 3.23
C ALA A 290 -3.48 24.87 3.42
N LYS A 291 -3.35 26.20 3.30
CA LYS A 291 -4.47 27.13 3.21
C LYS A 291 -4.40 27.87 1.88
N LEU A 292 -5.52 27.94 1.16
CA LEU A 292 -5.62 28.69 -0.09
C LEU A 292 -5.62 30.20 0.18
N THR A 293 -4.70 30.95 -0.44
CA THR A 293 -4.54 32.39 -0.21
C THR A 293 -4.98 33.25 -1.39
N SER A 294 -5.12 32.67 -2.58
CA SER A 294 -5.67 33.36 -3.76
C SER A 294 -7.03 32.83 -4.15
N ASP A 295 -7.76 33.62 -4.93
CA ASP A 295 -8.88 33.09 -5.70
C ASP A 295 -8.34 32.12 -6.76
N PRO A 296 -8.97 30.96 -6.99
CA PRO A 296 -8.53 30.03 -8.01
C PRO A 296 -8.68 30.61 -9.42
N ILE A 297 -7.72 30.29 -10.30
CA ILE A 297 -7.74 30.69 -11.71
C ILE A 297 -7.82 29.47 -12.60
N VAL A 298 -8.61 29.57 -13.67
CA VAL A 298 -8.72 28.51 -14.68
C VAL A 298 -7.39 28.37 -15.40
N HIS A 299 -6.91 27.14 -15.53
CA HIS A 299 -5.71 26.83 -16.28
C HIS A 299 -6.04 25.89 -17.43
N ASN A 300 -5.86 26.38 -18.66
CA ASN A 300 -6.24 25.65 -19.87
C ASN A 300 -5.26 24.53 -20.24
N GLY A 301 -4.27 24.19 -19.39
CA GLY A 301 -3.34 23.08 -19.57
C GLY A 301 -2.26 23.28 -20.65
N ILE A 302 -2.38 24.32 -21.48
CA ILE A 302 -1.48 24.61 -22.62
C ILE A 302 -0.01 24.77 -22.20
N ASP A 303 0.25 25.25 -20.99
CA ASP A 303 1.62 25.49 -20.47
C ASP A 303 2.19 24.32 -19.64
N GLY A 304 1.51 23.18 -19.57
CA GLY A 304 1.97 21.99 -18.86
C GLY A 304 2.33 22.25 -17.40
N LEU A 305 3.62 22.14 -17.05
CA LEU A 305 4.13 22.26 -15.68
C LEU A 305 4.79 23.61 -15.36
N LYS A 306 4.73 24.60 -16.26
CA LYS A 306 5.37 25.92 -16.03
C LYS A 306 4.89 26.63 -14.76
N TYR A 307 3.70 26.33 -14.25
CA TYR A 307 3.22 26.90 -12.99
C TYR A 307 4.10 26.52 -11.79
N LEU A 308 4.90 25.44 -11.88
CA LEU A 308 5.78 24.99 -10.80
C LEU A 308 6.89 25.99 -10.49
N SER A 309 7.41 26.71 -11.49
CA SER A 309 8.41 27.78 -11.31
C SER A 309 7.79 29.08 -10.77
N SER A 310 6.47 29.13 -10.63
CA SER A 310 5.72 30.22 -10.02
C SER A 310 5.17 29.82 -8.64
N ASP A 311 4.61 30.77 -7.89
CA ASP A 311 3.99 30.49 -6.58
C ASP A 311 2.66 29.71 -6.65
N TYR A 312 2.25 29.24 -7.83
CA TYR A 312 0.97 28.56 -8.03
C TYR A 312 1.08 27.04 -7.83
N VAL A 313 0.03 26.42 -7.29
CA VAL A 313 -0.17 24.97 -7.25
C VAL A 313 -1.47 24.60 -7.96
N ARG A 314 -1.61 23.33 -8.36
CA ARG A 314 -2.90 22.82 -8.82
C ARG A 314 -3.86 22.69 -7.65
N VAL A 315 -5.10 23.09 -7.86
CA VAL A 315 -6.18 23.00 -6.88
C VAL A 315 -7.45 22.47 -7.55
N ALA A 316 -8.31 21.78 -6.79
CA ALA A 316 -9.56 21.23 -7.34
C ALA A 316 -10.61 22.29 -7.66
N GLY A 317 -11.48 22.01 -8.63
CA GLY A 317 -12.57 22.88 -9.10
C GLY A 317 -13.49 23.48 -8.04
N ASN A 318 -13.60 22.82 -6.89
CA ASN A 318 -14.53 23.16 -5.80
C ASN A 318 -13.86 23.85 -4.61
N VAL A 319 -12.60 24.28 -4.72
CA VAL A 319 -11.91 25.03 -3.66
C VAL A 319 -12.15 26.54 -3.79
N GLY A 320 -12.14 27.24 -2.66
CA GLY A 320 -12.20 28.70 -2.59
C GLY A 320 -11.15 29.27 -1.65
N LYS A 321 -10.87 30.58 -1.80
CA LYS A 321 -9.91 31.29 -0.94
C LYS A 321 -10.24 31.10 0.54
N GLY A 322 -9.22 30.80 1.34
CA GLY A 322 -9.34 30.53 2.77
C GLY A 322 -9.68 29.09 3.13
N ASN A 323 -9.98 28.20 2.18
CA ASN A 323 -10.15 26.78 2.45
C ASN A 323 -8.85 26.14 2.95
N SER A 324 -8.99 25.18 3.86
CA SER A 324 -7.92 24.27 4.24
C SER A 324 -7.88 23.12 3.25
N LEU A 325 -6.68 22.79 2.80
CA LEU A 325 -6.43 21.93 1.65
C LEU A 325 -5.45 20.82 2.01
N GLU A 326 -5.66 19.64 1.42
CA GLU A 326 -4.72 18.51 1.45
C GLU A 326 -4.33 18.19 0.02
N TYR A 327 -3.07 17.81 -0.25
CA TYR A 327 -2.72 17.36 -1.58
C TYR A 327 -2.94 15.85 -1.78
N GLU A 328 -3.27 15.49 -3.02
CA GLU A 328 -3.07 14.16 -3.56
C GLU A 328 -2.13 14.24 -4.78
N ILE A 329 -1.39 13.17 -5.06
CA ILE A 329 -0.49 13.11 -6.21
C ILE A 329 -1.28 12.58 -7.40
N ARG A 330 -1.44 13.41 -8.43
CA ARG A 330 -2.14 13.04 -9.67
C ARG A 330 -1.21 13.16 -10.86
N ARG A 331 -1.43 12.30 -11.85
CA ARG A 331 -0.83 12.47 -13.17
C ARG A 331 -1.19 13.85 -13.74
N VAL A 332 -0.27 14.37 -14.54
CA VAL A 332 -0.49 15.54 -15.38
C VAL A 332 -0.51 15.01 -16.80
N GLU A 333 -1.70 14.88 -17.37
CA GLU A 333 -1.85 14.52 -18.78
C GLU A 333 -1.28 15.69 -19.60
N THR A 334 -0.15 15.46 -20.24
CA THR A 334 0.32 16.30 -21.34
C THR A 334 -0.26 15.72 -22.62
N GLU A 335 -0.70 16.55 -23.57
CA GLU A 335 -1.36 16.13 -24.84
C GLU A 335 -0.58 15.10 -25.68
N PHE A 336 0.65 14.74 -25.28
CA PHE A 336 1.52 13.78 -25.94
C PHE A 336 2.21 12.85 -24.91
N GLU A 337 1.45 11.95 -24.25
CA GLU A 337 2.02 10.93 -23.32
C GLU A 337 3.02 9.97 -24.01
N GLU A 338 2.97 9.86 -25.34
CA GLU A 338 3.81 8.96 -26.15
C GLU A 338 5.06 9.65 -26.73
N ASN A 339 5.34 10.90 -26.37
CA ASN A 339 6.40 11.65 -27.04
C ASN A 339 7.76 11.46 -26.35
N GLU A 340 8.69 10.79 -27.02
CA GLU A 340 10.14 10.85 -26.70
C GLU A 340 10.65 12.31 -26.59
N ASN A 341 9.89 13.27 -27.15
CA ASN A 341 10.15 14.71 -27.07
C ASN A 341 9.42 15.45 -25.93
N ALA A 342 8.91 14.77 -24.89
CA ALA A 342 8.32 15.46 -23.73
C ALA A 342 9.29 16.51 -23.17
N LYS A 343 8.88 17.79 -23.09
CA LYS A 343 9.76 18.87 -22.63
C LYS A 343 10.22 18.64 -21.19
N GLY A 344 9.28 18.39 -20.27
CA GLY A 344 9.57 17.98 -18.90
C GLY A 344 9.69 16.47 -18.71
N LEU A 345 10.27 16.05 -17.59
CA LEU A 345 10.30 14.62 -17.18
C LEU A 345 9.27 14.31 -16.08
N LEU A 346 8.71 15.31 -15.42
CA LEU A 346 7.67 15.13 -14.42
C LEU A 346 6.32 14.94 -15.14
N ASN A 347 5.64 13.83 -14.86
CA ASN A 347 4.31 13.50 -15.40
C ASN A 347 3.25 13.39 -14.30
N TRP A 348 3.55 13.90 -13.11
CA TRP A 348 2.65 13.94 -11.96
C TRP A 348 2.90 15.22 -11.18
N SER A 349 1.89 15.73 -10.47
CA SER A 349 2.05 16.90 -9.60
C SER A 349 0.99 16.89 -8.51
N PRO A 350 1.28 17.41 -7.30
CA PRO A 350 0.28 17.64 -6.28
C PRO A 350 -0.92 18.41 -6.83
N ILE A 351 -2.12 17.92 -6.54
CA ILE A 351 -3.34 18.70 -6.63
C ILE A 351 -3.93 18.82 -5.23
N TYR A 352 -4.19 20.06 -4.81
CA TYR A 352 -4.77 20.35 -3.52
C TYR A 352 -6.30 20.29 -3.60
N ILE A 353 -6.89 19.47 -2.74
CA ILE A 353 -8.33 19.24 -2.62
C ILE A 353 -8.85 19.86 -1.32
N ASN A 354 -10.13 20.19 -1.28
CA ASN A 354 -10.77 20.74 -0.09
C ASN A 354 -10.82 19.70 1.04
N ILE A 355 -10.35 20.05 2.22
CA ILE A 355 -10.52 19.23 3.43
C ILE A 355 -11.88 19.57 4.05
N PRO A 356 -12.72 18.60 4.41
CA PRO A 356 -13.92 18.91 5.18
C PRO A 356 -13.52 19.50 6.55
N LYS A 357 -14.21 20.55 7.00
CA LYS A 357 -13.86 21.43 8.15
C LYS A 357 -13.53 20.72 9.50
N HIS A 358 -13.71 19.41 9.63
CA HIS A 358 -13.46 18.62 10.83
C HIS A 358 -12.19 17.74 10.77
N HIS A 359 -11.36 17.85 9.74
CA HIS A 359 -10.26 16.91 9.47
C HIS A 359 -8.87 17.55 9.44
N ILE A 360 -8.59 18.44 10.40
CA ILE A 360 -7.24 18.97 10.55
C ILE A 360 -6.69 18.51 11.91
N TYR A 361 -5.70 17.60 11.83
CA TYR A 361 -5.09 16.88 12.95
C TYR A 361 -4.22 17.75 13.85
#